data_AF-A0A7C1BIR5-F1
#
_entry.id   AF-A0A7C1BIR5-F1
#
_cell.length_a   1.000
_cell.length_b   1.000
_cell.length_c   1.000
_cell.angle_alpha   90.00
_cell.angle_beta   90.00
_cell.angle_gamma   90.00
#
_symmetry.space_group_name_H-M   'P 1'
#
loop_
_entity.id
_entity.type
_entity.pdbx_description
1 polymer ?
#
loop_
_entity_poly.entity_id
_entity_poly.type
_entity_poly.pdbx_seq_one_letter_code
_entity_poly.pdbx_strand_id
1 'polypeptide(L)'
;MHGIYLLLKMGIRQTKSRKIAKTKAGTKIARSASYLYPHLQDIDREVMCEMGEDMDIGSVCEEVCGDIENIAEEAEQYLEIERKIKEMQALLEKKKSLEKKLKEQEKKTLEEIKERYGLTKEEVERAAQLKMSADDLDIKGKLLAIVEECGAAVTEEYKEVFFKYAEDIHIVHKFEQIPIETLKSIISIETVKQYIMKKEESEKREEIEKTKQHMRTGRLSDKTKYALTYIMRESPSDKEYMRHIKQRFNIATSEANRIRWYLMHKQYVERVQGKLTITKRGIARLSEE
;
A
#
# COMPACT_ATOMS: atom_id res chain seq x y z
N MET A 1 -11.62 -45.71 -28.69
CA MET A 1 -12.93 -45.33 -28.11
C MET A 1 -13.92 -46.48 -27.86
N HIS A 2 -13.59 -47.75 -28.12
CA HIS A 2 -14.50 -48.89 -27.84
C HIS A 2 -14.49 -49.36 -26.36
N GLY A 3 -13.38 -49.19 -25.63
CA GLY A 3 -13.27 -49.62 -24.22
C GLY A 3 -14.08 -48.78 -23.23
N ILE A 4 -14.27 -47.50 -23.53
CA ILE A 4 -15.02 -46.55 -22.68
C ILE A 4 -16.51 -46.93 -22.63
N TYR A 5 -17.09 -47.35 -23.77
CA TYR A 5 -18.49 -47.77 -23.85
C TYR A 5 -18.75 -49.10 -23.12
N LEU A 6 -17.82 -50.06 -23.20
CA LEU A 6 -17.88 -51.32 -22.45
C LEU A 6 -17.75 -51.09 -20.93
N LEU A 7 -16.86 -50.18 -20.50
CA LEU A 7 -16.69 -49.81 -19.09
C LEU A 7 -17.90 -49.03 -18.54
N LEU A 8 -18.57 -48.19 -19.34
CA LEU A 8 -19.83 -47.53 -18.95
C LEU A 8 -21.01 -48.53 -18.91
N LYS A 9 -21.14 -49.45 -19.88
CA LYS A 9 -22.15 -50.53 -19.82
C LYS A 9 -21.92 -51.50 -18.66
N MET A 10 -20.65 -51.78 -18.32
CA MET A 10 -20.29 -52.60 -17.16
C MET A 10 -20.44 -51.84 -15.84
N GLY A 11 -20.16 -50.54 -15.82
CA GLY A 11 -20.37 -49.66 -14.66
C GLY A 11 -21.85 -49.48 -14.31
N ILE A 12 -22.73 -49.44 -15.30
CA ILE A 12 -24.19 -49.42 -15.10
C ILE A 12 -24.70 -50.81 -14.64
N ARG A 13 -24.09 -51.92 -15.09
CA ARG A 13 -24.43 -53.29 -14.63
C ARG A 13 -23.83 -53.69 -13.28
N GLN A 14 -22.78 -53.01 -12.80
CA GLN A 14 -22.13 -53.30 -11.50
C GLN A 14 -22.49 -52.32 -10.36
N THR A 15 -23.74 -51.83 -10.31
CA THR A 15 -24.32 -51.24 -9.08
C THR A 15 -24.64 -52.28 -8.00
N LYS A 16 -23.86 -53.37 -7.90
CA LYS A 16 -23.91 -54.35 -6.80
C LYS A 16 -22.70 -54.34 -5.86
N SER A 17 -21.77 -53.40 -6.01
CA SER A 17 -20.70 -53.22 -5.03
C SER A 17 -20.83 -51.89 -4.27
N ARG A 18 -21.73 -51.89 -3.28
CA ARG A 18 -21.96 -50.82 -2.27
C ARG A 18 -20.70 -50.34 -1.51
N LYS A 19 -19.51 -50.88 -1.79
CA LYS A 19 -18.25 -50.54 -1.14
C LYS A 19 -17.45 -49.44 -1.85
N ILE A 20 -17.59 -49.24 -3.18
CA ILE A 20 -16.78 -48.25 -3.92
C ILE A 20 -17.37 -46.83 -3.80
N ALA A 21 -18.70 -46.71 -3.69
CA ALA A 21 -19.42 -45.44 -3.58
C ALA A 21 -19.13 -44.64 -2.29
N LYS A 22 -18.45 -45.22 -1.29
CA LYS A 22 -18.10 -44.55 -0.02
C LYS A 22 -16.67 -44.00 0.04
N THR A 23 -15.89 -44.17 -1.02
CA THR A 23 -14.53 -43.63 -1.12
C THR A 23 -14.54 -42.28 -1.83
N LYS A 24 -13.65 -41.35 -1.44
CA LYS A 24 -13.48 -40.05 -2.12
C LYS A 24 -13.28 -40.20 -3.64
N ALA A 25 -12.59 -41.27 -4.07
CA ALA A 25 -12.39 -41.61 -5.48
C ALA A 25 -13.71 -41.97 -6.19
N GLY A 26 -14.56 -42.79 -5.58
CA GLY A 26 -15.89 -43.12 -6.13
C GLY A 26 -16.81 -41.90 -6.28
N THR A 27 -16.69 -40.91 -5.38
CA THR A 27 -17.45 -39.64 -5.48
C THR A 27 -16.87 -38.71 -6.55
N LYS A 28 -15.55 -38.74 -6.78
CA LYS A 28 -14.85 -37.98 -7.84
C LYS A 28 -15.25 -38.52 -9.23
N ILE A 29 -15.23 -39.85 -9.40
CA ILE A 29 -15.62 -40.54 -10.64
C ILE A 29 -17.10 -40.30 -10.99
N ALA A 30 -18.00 -40.34 -10.01
CA ALA A 30 -19.43 -40.10 -10.24
C ALA A 30 -19.74 -38.66 -10.69
N ARG A 31 -18.98 -37.67 -10.19
CA ARG A 31 -19.13 -36.27 -10.60
C ARG A 31 -18.59 -36.04 -12.02
N SER A 32 -17.45 -36.62 -12.37
CA SER A 32 -16.88 -36.53 -13.72
C SER A 32 -17.76 -37.23 -14.77
N ALA A 33 -18.34 -38.39 -14.44
CA ALA A 33 -19.25 -39.11 -15.33
C ALA A 33 -20.55 -38.35 -15.61
N SER A 34 -21.05 -37.55 -14.66
CA SER A 34 -22.26 -36.72 -14.86
C SER A 34 -22.06 -35.56 -15.82
N TYR A 35 -20.80 -35.11 -16.00
CA TYR A 35 -20.45 -34.00 -16.90
C TYR A 35 -20.19 -34.48 -18.33
N LEU A 36 -19.71 -35.72 -18.49
CA LEU A 36 -19.36 -36.31 -19.80
C LEU A 36 -20.55 -36.96 -20.54
N TYR A 37 -21.63 -37.29 -19.84
CA TYR A 37 -22.80 -38.00 -20.40
C TYR A 37 -23.50 -37.28 -21.58
N PRO A 38 -23.64 -35.94 -21.60
CA PRO A 38 -24.25 -35.24 -22.73
C PRO A 38 -23.39 -35.24 -24.00
N HIS A 39 -22.07 -35.38 -23.87
CA HIS A 39 -21.11 -35.31 -24.99
C HIS A 39 -20.82 -36.68 -25.64
N LEU A 40 -21.31 -37.77 -25.04
CA LEU A 40 -21.10 -39.15 -25.51
C LEU A 40 -22.23 -39.66 -26.42
N GLN A 41 -23.36 -38.95 -26.51
CA GLN A 41 -24.53 -39.38 -27.30
C GLN A 41 -24.34 -39.23 -28.82
N ASP A 42 -23.41 -38.36 -29.26
CA ASP A 42 -23.18 -38.10 -30.69
C ASP A 42 -22.21 -39.11 -31.35
N ILE A 43 -21.48 -39.89 -30.54
CA ILE A 43 -20.46 -40.85 -31.01
C ILE A 43 -21.08 -42.22 -31.34
N ASP A 44 -22.33 -42.46 -30.91
CA ASP A 44 -23.05 -43.75 -31.02
C ASP A 44 -23.37 -44.19 -32.48
N ARG A 45 -23.14 -43.33 -33.49
CA ARG A 45 -23.50 -43.62 -34.90
C ARG A 45 -22.35 -43.97 -35.84
N GLU A 46 -21.12 -43.51 -35.59
CA GLU A 46 -20.04 -43.68 -36.58
C GLU A 46 -19.22 -44.96 -36.40
N VAL A 47 -19.23 -45.57 -35.21
CA VAL A 47 -18.19 -46.53 -34.82
C VAL A 47 -18.59 -48.01 -34.98
N MET A 48 -19.85 -48.31 -35.33
CA MET A 48 -20.36 -49.68 -35.48
C MET A 48 -20.02 -50.36 -36.83
N CYS A 49 -19.29 -49.71 -37.74
CA CYS A 49 -19.01 -50.25 -39.08
C CYS A 49 -17.64 -50.92 -39.24
N GLU A 50 -16.69 -50.73 -38.31
CA GLU A 50 -15.35 -51.27 -38.45
C GLU A 50 -14.89 -51.84 -37.12
N MET A 51 -14.86 -53.17 -36.99
CA MET A 51 -13.82 -53.88 -36.24
C MET A 51 -14.03 -55.40 -36.33
N GLY A 52 -13.10 -56.03 -37.06
CA GLY A 52 -12.72 -57.43 -36.89
C GLY A 52 -11.79 -57.59 -35.68
N GLU A 53 -11.59 -58.85 -35.31
CA GLU A 53 -11.03 -59.35 -34.06
C GLU A 53 -9.54 -59.01 -33.84
N ASP A 54 -9.13 -59.07 -32.56
CA ASP A 54 -7.76 -58.94 -32.01
C ASP A 54 -7.25 -57.53 -31.70
N MET A 55 -7.58 -57.01 -30.52
CA MET A 55 -6.78 -55.99 -29.83
C MET A 55 -6.59 -56.34 -28.35
N ASP A 56 -5.33 -56.28 -27.90
CA ASP A 56 -4.89 -56.57 -26.53
C ASP A 56 -5.38 -55.47 -25.57
N ILE A 57 -6.23 -55.86 -24.62
CA ILE A 57 -7.05 -54.96 -23.80
C ILE A 57 -6.20 -54.26 -22.73
N GLY A 58 -5.03 -54.80 -22.39
CA GLY A 58 -4.17 -54.34 -21.28
C GLY A 58 -3.46 -53.01 -21.55
N SER A 59 -2.82 -52.82 -22.71
CA SER A 59 -2.08 -51.57 -23.01
C SER A 59 -3.01 -50.38 -23.28
N VAL A 60 -4.17 -50.64 -23.88
CA VAL A 60 -5.22 -49.64 -24.13
C VAL A 60 -5.79 -49.10 -22.81
N CYS A 61 -5.75 -49.87 -21.72
CA CYS A 61 -6.26 -49.41 -20.43
C CYS A 61 -5.31 -48.43 -19.72
N GLU A 62 -3.99 -48.56 -19.87
CA GLU A 62 -3.02 -47.66 -19.21
C GLU A 62 -2.92 -46.29 -19.89
N GLU A 63 -2.89 -46.24 -21.24
CA GLU A 63 -2.92 -44.98 -21.98
C GLU A 63 -4.22 -44.20 -21.74
N VAL A 64 -5.37 -44.90 -21.76
CA VAL A 64 -6.68 -44.27 -21.50
C VAL A 64 -6.81 -43.80 -20.05
N CYS A 65 -6.18 -44.47 -19.08
CA CYS A 65 -6.15 -43.98 -17.70
C CYS A 65 -5.31 -42.70 -17.56
N GLY A 66 -4.15 -42.63 -18.23
CA GLY A 66 -3.31 -41.42 -18.24
C GLY A 66 -4.00 -40.21 -18.88
N ASP A 67 -4.72 -40.42 -20.00
CA ASP A 67 -5.48 -39.35 -20.65
C ASP A 67 -6.64 -38.83 -19.77
N ILE A 68 -7.30 -39.70 -19.01
CA ILE A 68 -8.36 -39.32 -18.07
C ILE A 68 -7.81 -38.51 -16.89
N GLU A 69 -6.63 -38.86 -16.38
CA GLU A 69 -5.96 -38.12 -15.30
C GLU A 69 -5.53 -36.73 -15.79
N ASN A 70 -4.95 -36.63 -17.00
CA ASN A 70 -4.59 -35.35 -17.61
C ASN A 70 -5.82 -34.44 -17.82
N ILE A 71 -6.92 -34.98 -18.35
CA ILE A 71 -8.17 -34.22 -18.54
C ILE A 71 -8.75 -33.75 -17.18
N ALA A 72 -8.62 -34.57 -16.13
CA ALA A 72 -9.08 -34.19 -14.79
C ALA A 72 -8.22 -33.09 -14.18
N GLU A 73 -6.90 -33.12 -14.38
CA GLU A 73 -5.99 -32.05 -13.97
C GLU A 73 -6.25 -30.74 -14.73
N GLU A 74 -6.43 -30.81 -16.05
CA GLU A 74 -6.81 -29.66 -16.87
C GLU A 74 -8.16 -29.07 -16.42
N ALA A 75 -9.17 -29.90 -16.15
CA ALA A 75 -10.46 -29.44 -15.65
C ALA A 75 -10.37 -28.77 -14.27
N GLU A 76 -9.51 -29.26 -13.37
CA GLU A 76 -9.24 -28.60 -12.08
C GLU A 76 -8.56 -27.24 -12.29
N GLN A 77 -7.62 -27.11 -13.23
CA GLN A 77 -7.00 -25.84 -13.59
C GLN A 77 -8.02 -24.83 -14.17
N TYR A 78 -8.91 -25.27 -15.06
CA TYR A 78 -9.97 -24.42 -15.61
C TYR A 78 -10.92 -23.93 -14.51
N LEU A 79 -11.31 -24.78 -13.57
CA LEU A 79 -12.15 -24.39 -12.43
C LEU A 79 -11.45 -23.37 -11.51
N GLU A 80 -10.14 -23.48 -11.32
CA GLU A 80 -9.37 -22.50 -10.56
C GLU A 80 -9.29 -21.15 -11.28
N ILE A 81 -9.11 -21.16 -12.59
CA ILE A 81 -9.13 -19.95 -13.43
C ILE A 81 -10.51 -19.28 -13.37
N GLU A 82 -11.61 -20.02 -13.48
CA GLU A 82 -12.96 -19.48 -13.33
C GLU A 82 -13.21 -18.83 -11.97
N ARG A 83 -12.70 -19.44 -10.88
CA ARG A 83 -12.77 -18.85 -9.54
C ARG A 83 -12.01 -17.54 -9.46
N LYS A 84 -10.77 -17.49 -9.98
CA LYS A 84 -9.96 -16.26 -10.03
C LYS A 84 -10.64 -15.17 -10.86
N ILE A 85 -11.29 -15.53 -11.97
CA ILE A 85 -12.05 -14.57 -12.80
C ILE A 85 -13.23 -14.00 -12.00
N LYS A 86 -14.00 -14.84 -11.30
CA LYS A 86 -15.11 -14.40 -10.45
C LYS A 86 -14.64 -13.49 -9.30
N GLU A 87 -13.51 -13.81 -8.68
CA GLU A 87 -12.89 -12.95 -7.66
C GLU A 87 -12.46 -11.60 -8.24
N MET A 88 -11.81 -11.59 -9.41
CA MET A 88 -11.46 -10.34 -10.10
C MET A 88 -12.70 -9.50 -10.45
N GLN A 89 -13.77 -10.13 -10.93
CA GLN A 89 -15.03 -9.44 -11.22
C GLN A 89 -15.64 -8.81 -9.96
N ALA A 90 -15.68 -9.54 -8.85
CA ALA A 90 -16.16 -9.02 -7.57
C ALA A 90 -15.28 -7.85 -7.05
N LEU A 91 -13.97 -7.91 -7.25
CA LEU A 91 -13.05 -6.81 -6.92
C LEU A 91 -13.31 -5.58 -7.80
N LEU A 92 -13.57 -5.76 -9.10
CA LEU A 92 -13.90 -4.67 -10.02
C LEU A 92 -15.24 -4.00 -9.66
N GLU A 93 -16.25 -4.77 -9.28
CA GLU A 93 -17.54 -4.22 -8.80
C GLU A 93 -17.37 -3.45 -7.50
N LYS A 94 -16.61 -4.00 -6.54
CA LYS A 94 -16.25 -3.29 -5.30
C LYS A 94 -15.52 -1.99 -5.61
N LYS A 95 -14.54 -2.00 -6.51
CA LYS A 95 -13.81 -0.79 -6.95
C LYS A 95 -14.77 0.26 -7.51
N LYS A 96 -15.65 -0.11 -8.45
CA LYS A 96 -16.68 0.81 -9.00
C LYS A 96 -17.59 1.39 -7.92
N SER A 97 -18.00 0.57 -6.94
CA SER A 97 -18.84 1.03 -5.84
C SER A 97 -18.13 2.03 -4.92
N LEU A 98 -16.83 1.83 -4.67
CA LEU A 98 -16.01 2.73 -3.87
C LEU A 98 -15.75 4.04 -4.61
N GLU A 99 -15.48 3.99 -5.92
CA GLU A 99 -15.32 5.19 -6.75
C GLU A 99 -16.59 6.06 -6.77
N LYS A 100 -17.79 5.44 -6.80
CA LYS A 100 -19.05 6.19 -6.69
C LYS A 100 -19.18 6.89 -5.34
N LYS A 101 -18.94 6.18 -4.24
CA LYS A 101 -18.98 6.75 -2.88
C LYS A 101 -17.98 7.88 -2.72
N LEU A 102 -16.78 7.72 -3.29
CA LEU A 102 -15.73 8.73 -3.23
C LEU A 102 -16.14 10.01 -3.99
N LYS A 103 -16.75 9.87 -5.18
CA LYS A 103 -17.30 11.02 -5.93
C LYS A 103 -18.44 11.73 -5.19
N GLU A 104 -19.31 10.98 -4.53
CA GLU A 104 -20.39 11.56 -3.71
C GLU A 104 -19.85 12.32 -2.51
N GLN A 105 -18.84 11.76 -1.83
CA GLN A 105 -18.18 12.41 -0.71
C GLN A 105 -17.42 13.66 -1.17
N GLU A 106 -16.69 13.60 -2.29
CA GLU A 106 -16.01 14.75 -2.90
C GLU A 106 -16.98 15.90 -3.15
N LYS A 107 -18.14 15.61 -3.76
CA LYS A 107 -19.17 16.63 -4.02
C LYS A 107 -19.67 17.29 -2.74
N LYS A 108 -19.98 16.50 -1.72
CA LYS A 108 -20.41 17.04 -0.41
C LYS A 108 -19.35 17.91 0.23
N THR A 109 -18.08 17.46 0.22
CA THR A 109 -16.99 18.28 0.75
C THR A 109 -16.81 19.57 -0.06
N LEU A 110 -16.91 19.53 -1.39
CA LEU A 110 -16.82 20.74 -2.21
C LEU A 110 -17.98 21.72 -1.94
N GLU A 111 -19.18 21.22 -1.70
CA GLU A 111 -20.32 22.03 -1.25
C GLU A 111 -20.04 22.68 0.12
N GLU A 112 -19.55 21.91 1.10
CA GLU A 112 -19.14 22.43 2.41
C GLU A 112 -18.03 23.50 2.30
N ILE A 113 -17.04 23.28 1.43
CA ILE A 113 -15.96 24.24 1.18
C ILE A 113 -16.53 25.53 0.59
N LYS A 114 -17.44 25.42 -0.37
CA LYS A 114 -18.10 26.57 -0.99
C LYS A 114 -18.94 27.35 0.02
N GLU A 115 -19.70 26.66 0.88
CA GLU A 115 -20.54 27.31 1.89
C GLU A 115 -19.74 27.99 2.99
N ARG A 116 -18.68 27.33 3.50
CA ARG A 116 -17.90 27.83 4.64
C ARG A 116 -16.80 28.81 4.27
N TYR A 117 -16.14 28.58 3.13
CA TYR A 117 -14.95 29.33 2.71
C TYR A 117 -15.21 30.16 1.44
N GLY A 118 -16.34 29.96 0.77
CA GLY A 118 -16.68 30.71 -0.44
C GLY A 118 -15.70 30.44 -1.57
N LEU A 119 -15.26 29.18 -1.71
CA LEU A 119 -14.35 28.72 -2.77
C LEU A 119 -15.02 27.63 -3.61
N THR A 120 -14.91 27.77 -4.92
CA THR A 120 -15.32 26.79 -5.92
C THR A 120 -14.22 25.75 -6.16
N LYS A 121 -14.54 24.66 -6.86
CA LYS A 121 -13.56 23.63 -7.22
C LYS A 121 -12.36 24.19 -8.01
N GLU A 122 -12.65 25.04 -8.99
CA GLU A 122 -11.61 25.66 -9.84
C GLU A 122 -10.71 26.59 -9.03
N GLU A 123 -11.28 27.35 -8.09
CA GLU A 123 -10.53 28.21 -7.18
C GLU A 123 -9.67 27.41 -6.20
N VAL A 124 -10.16 26.27 -5.70
CA VAL A 124 -9.38 25.34 -4.85
C VAL A 124 -8.21 24.74 -5.64
N GLU A 125 -8.44 24.33 -6.89
CA GLU A 125 -7.40 23.82 -7.78
C GLU A 125 -6.34 24.88 -8.07
N ARG A 126 -6.77 26.10 -8.39
CA ARG A 126 -5.89 27.25 -8.63
C ARG A 126 -5.08 27.59 -7.38
N ALA A 127 -5.72 27.67 -6.21
CA ALA A 127 -5.04 27.96 -4.96
C ALA A 127 -3.99 26.90 -4.61
N ALA A 128 -4.32 25.61 -4.77
CA ALA A 128 -3.38 24.52 -4.56
C ALA A 128 -2.17 24.64 -5.52
N GLN A 129 -2.40 25.00 -6.78
CA GLN A 129 -1.33 25.23 -7.75
C GLN A 129 -0.44 26.42 -7.39
N LEU A 130 -1.03 27.56 -7.00
CA LEU A 130 -0.29 28.76 -6.58
C LEU A 130 0.54 28.51 -5.31
N LYS A 131 0.01 27.71 -4.36
CA LYS A 131 0.76 27.28 -3.17
C LYS A 131 1.92 26.34 -3.49
N MET A 132 1.80 25.58 -4.56
CA MET A 132 2.82 24.61 -4.97
C MET A 132 3.94 25.23 -5.81
N SER A 133 3.63 26.28 -6.57
CA SER A 133 4.64 27.13 -7.17
C SER A 133 5.28 27.99 -6.08
N ALA A 134 6.56 28.32 -6.20
CA ALA A 134 7.26 29.15 -5.23
C ALA A 134 6.78 30.62 -5.24
N ASP A 135 5.62 30.87 -5.84
CA ASP A 135 5.16 32.17 -6.27
C ASP A 135 4.37 32.90 -5.19
N ASP A 136 4.04 32.31 -4.04
CA ASP A 136 3.31 33.02 -2.98
C ASP A 136 3.99 34.32 -2.54
N LEU A 137 5.32 34.27 -2.38
CA LEU A 137 6.15 35.45 -2.10
C LEU A 137 6.27 36.36 -3.33
N ASP A 138 6.27 35.76 -4.52
CA ASP A 138 6.39 36.45 -5.79
C ASP A 138 5.10 37.19 -6.17
N ILE A 139 3.91 36.69 -5.83
CA ILE A 139 2.61 37.33 -6.10
C ILE A 139 2.46 38.58 -5.24
N LYS A 140 2.81 38.49 -3.94
CA LYS A 140 2.85 39.68 -3.07
C LYS A 140 3.90 40.68 -3.53
N GLY A 141 5.08 40.20 -3.94
CA GLY A 141 6.14 41.03 -4.50
C GLY A 141 5.75 41.72 -5.81
N LYS A 142 5.13 41.00 -6.73
CA LYS A 142 4.61 41.51 -8.01
C LYS A 142 3.51 42.54 -7.80
N LEU A 143 2.60 42.29 -6.86
CA LEU A 143 1.55 43.26 -6.52
C LEU A 143 2.15 44.53 -5.89
N LEU A 144 3.13 44.40 -5.00
CA LEU A 144 3.88 45.55 -4.46
C LEU A 144 4.65 46.31 -5.56
N ALA A 145 5.32 45.59 -6.47
CA ALA A 145 6.06 46.20 -7.57
C ALA A 145 5.15 47.02 -8.50
N ILE A 146 3.95 46.51 -8.81
CA ILE A 146 2.95 47.27 -9.60
C ILE A 146 2.53 48.55 -8.87
N VAL A 147 2.32 48.48 -7.55
CA VAL A 147 1.97 49.65 -6.73
C VAL A 147 3.13 50.67 -6.70
N GLU A 148 4.37 50.20 -6.58
CA GLU A 148 5.57 51.04 -6.55
C GLU A 148 5.90 51.67 -7.91
N GLU A 149 5.77 50.93 -9.03
CA GLU A 149 6.05 51.44 -10.38
C GLU A 149 4.97 52.38 -10.90
N CYS A 150 3.69 52.05 -10.68
CA CYS A 150 2.59 52.83 -11.26
C CYS A 150 2.11 53.96 -10.35
N GLY A 151 2.28 53.85 -9.02
CA GLY A 151 1.77 54.83 -8.07
C GLY A 151 0.28 55.15 -8.32
N ALA A 152 -0.03 56.43 -8.59
CA ALA A 152 -1.40 56.87 -8.91
C ALA A 152 -1.77 56.76 -10.40
N ALA A 153 -0.82 56.44 -11.29
CA ALA A 153 -0.98 56.46 -12.75
C ALA A 153 -1.10 55.04 -13.34
N VAL A 154 -2.02 54.23 -12.78
CA VAL A 154 -2.25 52.86 -13.23
C VAL A 154 -2.99 52.87 -14.57
N THR A 155 -2.35 52.39 -15.65
CA THR A 155 -3.05 52.13 -16.93
C THR A 155 -4.05 50.99 -16.76
N GLU A 156 -5.05 50.89 -17.64
CA GLU A 156 -6.07 49.83 -17.54
C GLU A 156 -5.45 48.41 -17.54
N GLU A 157 -4.35 48.22 -18.27
CA GLU A 157 -3.60 46.96 -18.32
C GLU A 157 -3.00 46.60 -16.95
N TYR A 158 -2.42 47.56 -16.22
CA TYR A 158 -1.89 47.30 -14.89
C TYR A 158 -2.99 47.11 -13.84
N LYS A 159 -4.18 47.70 -14.03
CA LYS A 159 -5.33 47.46 -13.14
C LYS A 159 -5.80 46.01 -13.24
N GLU A 160 -5.96 45.48 -14.45
CA GLU A 160 -6.39 44.09 -14.66
C GLU A 160 -5.42 43.10 -14.00
N VAL A 161 -4.12 43.32 -14.18
CA VAL A 161 -3.07 42.49 -13.57
C VAL A 161 -3.08 42.62 -12.03
N PHE A 162 -3.25 43.83 -11.51
CA PHE A 162 -3.36 44.08 -10.07
C PHE A 162 -4.55 43.33 -9.45
N PHE A 163 -5.75 43.47 -10.03
CA PHE A 163 -6.95 42.80 -9.53
C PHE A 163 -6.83 41.29 -9.57
N LYS A 164 -6.23 40.74 -10.63
CA LYS A 164 -5.96 39.30 -10.72
C LYS A 164 -5.05 38.81 -9.60
N TYR A 165 -3.94 39.50 -9.33
CA TYR A 165 -3.05 39.11 -8.23
C TYR A 165 -3.71 39.30 -6.85
N ALA A 166 -4.51 40.34 -6.67
CA ALA A 166 -5.27 40.54 -5.44
C ALA A 166 -6.29 39.41 -5.20
N GLU A 167 -6.98 38.98 -6.26
CA GLU A 167 -7.89 37.83 -6.23
C GLU A 167 -7.14 36.54 -5.91
N ASP A 168 -6.02 36.28 -6.57
CA ASP A 168 -5.18 35.10 -6.33
C ASP A 168 -4.70 35.06 -4.86
N ILE A 169 -4.26 36.18 -4.28
CA ILE A 169 -3.91 36.28 -2.85
C ILE A 169 -5.10 35.95 -1.95
N HIS A 170 -6.29 36.48 -2.28
CA HIS A 170 -7.50 36.26 -1.48
C HIS A 170 -7.94 34.80 -1.49
N ILE A 171 -7.93 34.17 -2.67
CA ILE A 171 -8.25 32.75 -2.84
C ILE A 171 -7.24 31.89 -2.06
N VAL A 172 -5.95 32.16 -2.20
CA VAL A 172 -4.89 31.44 -1.47
C VAL A 172 -5.08 31.58 0.04
N HIS A 173 -5.39 32.78 0.53
CA HIS A 173 -5.61 33.00 1.96
C HIS A 173 -6.81 32.21 2.50
N LYS A 174 -7.94 32.21 1.78
CA LYS A 174 -9.10 31.38 2.14
C LYS A 174 -8.77 29.89 2.11
N PHE A 175 -8.00 29.44 1.13
CA PHE A 175 -7.59 28.04 1.00
C PHE A 175 -6.71 27.59 2.17
N GLU A 176 -5.83 28.45 2.70
CA GLU A 176 -5.03 28.15 3.89
C GLU A 176 -5.86 27.95 5.17
N GLN A 177 -7.06 28.53 5.23
CA GLN A 177 -7.96 28.36 6.37
C GLN A 177 -8.69 27.00 6.35
N ILE A 178 -8.62 26.25 5.25
CA ILE A 178 -9.23 24.93 5.12
C ILE A 178 -8.36 23.89 5.86
N PRO A 179 -8.92 23.09 6.77
CA PRO A 179 -8.20 21.99 7.42
C PRO A 179 -7.66 20.97 6.41
N ILE A 180 -6.47 20.44 6.67
CA ILE A 180 -5.84 19.43 5.80
C ILE A 180 -6.72 18.18 5.71
N GLU A 181 -7.41 17.81 6.79
CA GLU A 181 -8.34 16.68 6.84
C GLU A 181 -9.50 16.86 5.86
N THR A 182 -9.99 18.09 5.71
CA THR A 182 -11.03 18.44 4.73
C THR A 182 -10.46 18.43 3.31
N LEU A 183 -9.23 18.88 3.11
CA LEU A 183 -8.56 18.77 1.81
C LEU A 183 -8.27 17.30 1.42
N LYS A 184 -8.06 16.42 2.41
CA LYS A 184 -7.83 14.99 2.19
C LYS A 184 -9.05 14.27 1.62
N SER A 185 -10.28 14.76 1.84
CA SER A 185 -11.47 14.14 1.24
C SER A 185 -11.69 14.51 -0.23
N ILE A 186 -10.90 15.44 -0.78
CA ILE A 186 -10.93 15.84 -2.20
C ILE A 186 -9.62 15.49 -2.93
N ILE A 187 -8.87 14.48 -2.45
CA ILE A 187 -7.61 13.97 -3.04
C ILE A 187 -7.76 13.50 -4.51
N SER A 188 -8.98 13.22 -4.98
CA SER A 188 -9.26 12.95 -6.39
C SER A 188 -8.85 14.10 -7.31
N ILE A 189 -8.74 15.32 -6.78
CA ILE A 189 -8.14 16.47 -7.45
C ILE A 189 -6.61 16.35 -7.33
N GLU A 190 -5.94 16.06 -8.45
CA GLU A 190 -4.50 15.73 -8.46
C GLU A 190 -3.62 16.88 -7.95
N THR A 191 -3.97 18.13 -8.23
CA THR A 191 -3.25 19.31 -7.71
C THR A 191 -3.33 19.43 -6.19
N VAL A 192 -4.52 19.21 -5.61
CA VAL A 192 -4.72 19.21 -4.15
C VAL A 192 -3.93 18.08 -3.50
N LYS A 193 -3.95 16.89 -4.11
CA LYS A 193 -3.15 15.74 -3.65
C LYS A 193 -1.66 16.04 -3.64
N GLN A 194 -1.13 16.62 -4.73
CA GLN A 194 0.28 16.99 -4.81
C GLN A 194 0.65 18.07 -3.77
N TYR A 195 -0.23 19.04 -3.52
CA TYR A 195 -0.06 20.03 -2.47
C TYR A 195 0.02 19.38 -1.08
N ILE A 196 -0.92 18.49 -0.74
CA ILE A 196 -0.93 17.78 0.54
C ILE A 196 0.37 16.98 0.71
N MET A 197 0.81 16.24 -0.31
CA MET A 197 2.05 15.47 -0.26
C MET A 197 3.27 16.36 -0.01
N LYS A 198 3.40 17.48 -0.74
CA LYS A 198 4.49 18.45 -0.53
C LYS A 198 4.45 19.06 0.87
N LYS A 199 3.25 19.40 1.37
CA LYS A 199 3.08 19.98 2.70
C LYS A 199 3.50 19.00 3.79
N GLU A 200 3.01 17.77 3.76
CA GLU A 200 3.40 16.73 4.72
C GLU A 200 4.90 16.40 4.64
N GLU A 201 5.49 16.41 3.45
CA GLU A 201 6.93 16.23 3.29
C GLU A 201 7.72 17.40 3.88
N SER A 202 7.25 18.63 3.67
CA SER A 202 7.89 19.83 4.23
C SER A 202 7.81 19.86 5.75
N GLU A 203 6.67 19.51 6.34
CA GLU A 203 6.48 19.42 7.80
C GLU A 203 7.39 18.35 8.39
N LYS A 204 7.52 17.18 7.76
CA LYS A 204 8.48 16.14 8.17
C LYS A 204 9.92 16.61 8.07
N ARG A 205 10.29 17.31 6.99
CA ARG A 205 11.64 17.88 6.83
C ARG A 205 11.92 18.92 7.90
N GLU A 206 10.97 19.79 8.20
CA GLU A 206 11.09 20.81 9.24
C GLU A 206 11.16 20.17 10.64
N GLU A 207 10.40 19.10 10.90
CA GLU A 207 10.50 18.34 12.15
C GLU A 207 11.88 17.67 12.29
N ILE A 208 12.41 17.09 11.20
CA ILE A 208 13.76 16.55 11.16
C ILE A 208 14.78 17.68 11.40
N GLU A 209 14.62 18.85 10.78
CA GLU A 209 15.54 19.97 10.90
C GLU A 209 15.48 20.63 12.28
N LYS A 210 14.30 20.77 12.88
CA LYS A 210 14.11 21.16 14.29
C LYS A 210 14.75 20.14 15.23
N THR A 211 14.60 18.85 14.94
CA THR A 211 15.25 17.79 15.70
C THR A 211 16.77 17.91 15.58
N LYS A 212 17.33 18.18 14.39
CA LYS A 212 18.76 18.44 14.17
C LYS A 212 19.25 19.74 14.82
N GLN A 213 18.48 20.82 14.78
CA GLN A 213 18.79 22.06 15.49
C GLN A 213 18.80 21.85 17.01
N HIS A 214 17.86 21.06 17.53
CA HIS A 214 17.92 20.59 18.92
C HIS A 214 19.15 19.69 19.20
N MET A 215 19.70 19.00 18.19
CA MET A 215 20.98 18.28 18.30
C MET A 215 22.22 19.20 18.26
N ARG A 216 22.10 20.46 17.79
CA ARG A 216 23.16 21.49 17.91
C ARG A 216 23.27 22.12 19.32
N THR A 217 22.70 21.50 20.34
CA THR A 217 22.94 21.89 21.74
C THR A 217 24.04 21.02 22.38
N GLY A 218 25.29 21.43 22.15
CA GLY A 218 26.50 20.96 22.84
C GLY A 218 27.16 19.70 22.24
N ARG A 219 28.50 19.70 22.16
CA ARG A 219 29.29 18.48 21.88
C ARG A 219 28.99 17.40 22.91
N LEU A 220 28.85 16.15 22.48
CA LEU A 220 28.80 15.02 23.39
C LEU A 220 30.11 14.94 24.16
N SER A 221 30.03 14.74 25.48
CA SER A 221 31.21 14.41 26.27
C SER A 221 31.82 13.08 25.80
N ASP A 222 33.13 12.92 25.91
CA ASP A 222 33.82 11.68 25.49
C ASP A 222 33.26 10.43 26.18
N LYS A 223 32.85 10.57 27.45
CA LYS A 223 32.15 9.51 28.21
C LYS A 223 30.83 9.12 27.55
N THR A 224 30.06 10.10 27.07
CA THR A 224 28.78 9.88 26.39
C THR A 224 28.97 9.28 24.99
N LYS A 225 29.95 9.76 24.21
CA LYS A 225 30.30 9.19 22.90
C LYS A 225 30.69 7.71 23.01
N TYR A 226 31.55 7.40 23.98
CA TYR A 226 31.98 6.03 24.24
C TYR A 226 30.81 5.14 24.68
N ALA A 227 29.98 5.61 25.62
CA ALA A 227 28.81 4.88 26.08
C ALA A 227 27.84 4.55 24.94
N LEU A 228 27.62 5.50 24.03
CA LEU A 228 26.77 5.31 22.85
C LEU A 228 27.38 4.30 21.86
N THR A 229 28.70 4.37 21.64
CA THR A 229 29.44 3.42 20.79
C THR A 229 29.43 2.00 21.38
N TYR A 230 29.55 1.89 22.70
CA TYR A 230 29.48 0.61 23.41
C TYR A 230 28.10 -0.05 23.24
N ILE A 231 27.03 0.74 23.41
CA ILE A 231 25.66 0.25 23.21
C ILE A 231 25.43 -0.17 21.75
N MET A 232 25.94 0.60 20.78
CA MET A 232 25.83 0.24 19.36
C MET A 232 26.50 -1.09 19.02
N ARG A 233 27.62 -1.42 19.66
CA ARG A 233 28.41 -2.61 19.34
C ARG A 233 27.91 -3.86 20.04
N GLU A 234 27.51 -3.76 21.29
CA GLU A 234 27.27 -4.95 22.14
C GLU A 234 25.81 -5.13 22.55
N SER A 235 24.96 -4.12 22.37
CA SER A 235 23.57 -4.11 22.85
C SER A 235 23.43 -4.66 24.29
N PRO A 236 24.14 -4.07 25.27
CA PRO A 236 24.27 -4.64 26.60
C PRO A 236 22.95 -4.56 27.37
N SER A 237 22.75 -5.47 28.32
CA SER A 237 21.76 -5.27 29.37
C SER A 237 22.12 -4.07 30.26
N ASP A 238 21.14 -3.55 30.99
CA ASP A 238 21.37 -2.45 31.94
C ASP A 238 22.47 -2.75 32.97
N LYS A 239 22.57 -4.00 33.44
CA LYS A 239 23.59 -4.41 34.42
C LYS A 239 24.99 -4.43 33.79
N GLU A 240 25.10 -4.93 32.57
CA GLU A 240 26.37 -4.99 31.82
C GLU A 240 26.86 -3.58 31.48
N TYR A 241 25.97 -2.73 30.96
CA TYR A 241 26.25 -1.32 30.72
C TYR A 241 26.81 -0.63 31.97
N MET A 242 26.12 -0.77 33.10
CA MET A 242 26.52 -0.11 34.34
C MET A 242 27.88 -0.61 34.85
N ARG A 243 28.15 -1.92 34.72
CA ARG A 243 29.45 -2.49 35.10
C ARG A 243 30.57 -1.96 34.21
N HIS A 244 30.36 -2.02 32.89
CA HIS A 244 31.37 -1.67 31.89
C HIS A 244 31.74 -0.19 31.94
N ILE A 245 30.75 0.71 31.97
CA ILE A 245 31.00 2.16 31.99
C ILE A 245 31.66 2.60 33.29
N LYS A 246 31.29 2.01 34.43
CA LYS A 246 31.96 2.28 35.71
C LYS A 246 33.43 1.85 35.69
N GLN A 247 33.71 0.64 35.20
CA GLN A 247 35.07 0.12 35.12
C GLN A 247 35.93 0.93 34.15
N ARG A 248 35.38 1.28 32.98
CA ARG A 248 36.12 2.00 31.94
C ARG A 248 36.55 3.40 32.35
N PHE A 249 35.70 4.12 33.09
CA PHE A 249 35.92 5.53 33.44
C PHE A 249 36.20 5.77 34.92
N ASN A 250 36.23 4.71 35.75
CA ASN A 250 36.39 4.79 37.20
C ASN A 250 35.41 5.80 37.85
N ILE A 251 34.12 5.70 37.51
CA ILE A 251 33.08 6.62 37.97
C ILE A 251 32.08 5.98 38.95
N ALA A 252 31.42 6.82 39.74
CA ALA A 252 30.36 6.41 40.65
C ALA A 252 29.11 5.90 39.88
N THR A 253 28.32 5.05 40.54
CA THR A 253 27.07 4.51 39.97
C THR A 253 26.09 5.62 39.59
N SER A 254 26.01 6.70 40.36
CA SER A 254 25.14 7.85 40.09
C SER A 254 25.50 8.54 38.77
N GLU A 255 26.80 8.71 38.48
CA GLU A 255 27.28 9.34 37.26
C GLU A 255 27.04 8.44 36.03
N ALA A 256 27.33 7.13 36.13
CA ALA A 256 27.03 6.18 35.06
C ALA A 256 25.52 6.12 34.75
N ASN A 257 24.68 6.20 35.78
CA ASN A 257 23.22 6.30 35.63
C ASN A 257 22.79 7.59 34.96
N ARG A 258 23.42 8.73 35.28
CA ARG A 258 23.13 10.01 34.64
C ARG A 258 23.41 9.97 33.15
N ILE A 259 24.53 9.38 32.73
CA ILE A 259 24.87 9.19 31.31
C ILE A 259 23.83 8.31 30.63
N ARG A 260 23.47 7.17 31.23
CA ARG A 260 22.45 6.27 30.69
C ARG A 260 21.09 6.96 30.53
N TRP A 261 20.67 7.67 31.57
CA TRP A 261 19.39 8.37 31.59
C TRP A 261 19.36 9.49 30.55
N TYR A 262 20.46 10.25 30.40
CA TYR A 262 20.60 11.23 29.33
C TYR A 262 20.44 10.59 27.94
N LEU A 263 21.12 9.47 27.66
CA LEU A 263 21.03 8.78 26.37
C LEU A 263 19.61 8.27 26.07
N MET A 264 18.90 7.76 27.08
CA MET A 264 17.50 7.32 26.94
C MET A 264 16.54 8.51 26.78
N HIS A 265 16.70 9.57 27.59
CA HIS A 265 15.85 10.76 27.54
C HIS A 265 16.01 11.52 26.21
N LYS A 266 17.22 11.53 25.64
CA LYS A 266 17.47 12.08 24.30
C LYS A 266 17.08 11.12 23.17
N GLN A 267 16.52 9.96 23.50
CA GLN A 267 16.07 8.92 22.56
C GLN A 267 17.20 8.43 21.63
N TYR A 268 18.46 8.52 22.07
CA TYR A 268 19.59 7.93 21.35
C TYR A 268 19.67 6.41 21.55
N VAL A 269 19.09 5.94 22.66
CA VAL A 269 19.05 4.54 23.06
C VAL A 269 17.64 4.19 23.52
N GLU A 270 17.20 2.98 23.21
CA GLU A 270 15.93 2.41 23.67
C GLU A 270 16.14 1.03 24.28
N ARG A 271 15.09 0.48 24.91
CA ARG A 271 15.10 -0.87 25.47
C ARG A 271 14.35 -1.83 24.57
N VAL A 272 15.06 -2.81 24.01
CA VAL A 272 14.49 -3.88 23.20
C VAL A 272 14.84 -5.21 23.85
N GLN A 273 13.83 -5.99 24.24
CA GLN A 273 14.02 -7.33 24.85
C GLN A 273 14.97 -7.32 26.07
N GLY A 274 14.90 -6.27 26.89
CA GLY A 274 15.74 -6.14 28.10
C GLY A 274 17.19 -5.70 27.85
N LYS A 275 17.54 -5.38 26.60
CA LYS A 275 18.84 -4.85 26.19
C LYS A 275 18.72 -3.39 25.76
N LEU A 276 19.81 -2.64 25.96
CA LEU A 276 19.95 -1.29 25.45
C LEU A 276 20.36 -1.37 23.98
N THR A 277 19.57 -0.77 23.10
CA THR A 277 19.83 -0.76 21.66
C THR A 277 19.91 0.68 21.18
N ILE A 278 20.88 0.99 20.32
CA ILE A 278 20.99 2.33 19.72
C ILE A 278 19.85 2.56 18.73
N THR A 279 19.24 3.74 18.77
CA THR A 279 18.17 4.12 17.82
C THR A 279 18.77 4.71 16.54
N LYS A 280 17.96 4.84 15.49
CA LYS A 280 18.36 5.59 14.27
C LYS A 280 18.83 7.01 14.62
N ARG A 281 18.21 7.64 15.62
CA ARG A 281 18.58 8.97 16.14
C ARG A 281 19.95 8.95 16.82
N GLY A 282 20.26 7.92 17.61
CA GLY A 282 21.57 7.75 18.24
C GLY A 282 22.69 7.53 17.21
N ILE A 283 22.44 6.76 16.16
CA ILE A 283 23.40 6.53 15.08
C ILE A 283 23.72 7.84 14.35
N ALA A 284 22.69 8.60 13.96
CA ALA A 284 22.86 9.90 13.31
C ALA A 284 23.67 10.86 14.20
N ARG A 285 23.38 10.88 15.51
CA ARG A 285 24.13 11.73 16.44
C ARG A 285 25.59 11.31 16.58
N LEU A 286 25.88 10.02 16.63
CA LEU A 286 27.26 9.53 16.73
C LEU A 286 28.07 9.86 15.46
N SER A 287 27.42 9.97 14.29
CA SER A 287 28.07 10.37 13.03
C SER A 287 28.35 11.87 12.89
N GLU A 288 27.73 12.72 13.71
CA GLU A 288 27.94 14.18 13.72
C GLU A 288 29.12 14.62 14.63
N GLU A 289 29.73 13.68 15.36
CA GLU A 289 30.68 13.91 16.46
C GLU A 289 32.12 13.48 16.15
#